data_AF-A0A946JC87-F1
#
_entry.id   AF-A0A946JC87-F1
#
_cell.length_a   1.000
_cell.length_b   1.000
_cell.length_c   1.000
_cell.angle_alpha   90.00
_cell.angle_beta   90.00
_cell.angle_gamma   90.00
#
_symmetry.space_group_name_H-M   'P 1'
#
loop_
_entity.id
_entity.type
_entity.pdbx_description
1 polymer ?
#
loop_
_entity_poly.entity_id
_entity_poly.type
_entity_poly.pdbx_seq_one_letter_code
_entity_poly.pdbx_strand_id
1 'polypeptide(L)'
;MHIVDRQHAAEIVTTKGKVFVYDAIECMLNEMARTDVEKYELYLTNVFNTPSDLYNAKECTFLISKALPSPMGRNLTAFKTKELALQAKIEKGGQLYNWNEIKTEFKVMR
;
A
#
# COMPACT_ATOMS: atom_id res chain seq x y z
N MET A 1 -14.52 6.74 9.75
CA MET A 1 -13.05 6.63 9.64
C MET A 1 -12.53 7.94 9.11
N HIS A 2 -11.50 8.52 9.73
CA HIS A 2 -10.88 9.76 9.26
C HIS A 2 -9.52 9.41 8.68
N ILE A 3 -9.39 9.47 7.35
CA ILE A 3 -8.11 9.33 6.66
C ILE A 3 -7.20 10.46 7.13
N VAL A 4 -6.16 10.11 7.88
CA VAL A 4 -5.19 11.08 8.44
C VAL A 4 -4.30 11.65 7.35
N ASP A 5 -3.86 10.80 6.42
CA ASP A 5 -3.08 11.19 5.25
C ASP A 5 -3.62 10.47 4.00
N ARG A 6 -4.17 11.27 3.08
CA ARG A 6 -4.77 10.77 1.85
C ARG A 6 -3.76 10.08 0.93
N GLN A 7 -2.48 10.42 1.01
CA GLN A 7 -1.45 9.81 0.18
C GLN A 7 -1.27 8.32 0.46
N HIS A 8 -1.54 7.89 1.69
CA HIS A 8 -1.33 6.53 2.15
C HIS A 8 -2.62 5.70 2.17
N ALA A 9 -3.78 6.35 2.01
CA ALA A 9 -5.07 5.70 2.09
C ALA A 9 -5.16 4.48 1.17
N ALA A 10 -5.81 3.43 1.67
CA ALA A 10 -5.95 2.19 0.95
C ALA A 10 -7.35 1.60 1.14
N GLU A 11 -7.79 0.81 0.18
CA GLU A 11 -9.12 0.20 0.21
C GLU A 11 -9.06 -1.25 -0.28
N ILE A 12 -9.90 -2.09 0.34
CA ILE A 12 -10.22 -3.42 -0.18
C ILE A 12 -11.69 -3.43 -0.55
N VAL A 13 -11.98 -3.86 -1.77
CA VAL A 13 -13.35 -4.17 -2.21
C VAL A 13 -13.49 -5.68 -2.24
N THR A 14 -14.46 -6.21 -1.49
CA THR A 14 -14.78 -7.64 -1.51
C THR A 14 -15.54 -8.04 -2.75
N THR A 15 -15.56 -9.33 -3.07
CA THR A 15 -16.39 -9.92 -4.16
C THR A 15 -17.89 -9.68 -4.01
N LYS A 16 -18.35 -9.22 -2.84
CA LYS A 16 -19.74 -8.81 -2.57
C LYS A 16 -19.95 -7.30 -2.65
N GLY A 17 -18.96 -6.54 -3.10
CA GLY A 17 -19.01 -5.07 -3.22
C GLY A 17 -18.85 -4.31 -1.90
N LYS A 18 -18.59 -4.98 -0.77
CA LYS A 18 -18.30 -4.28 0.49
C LYS A 18 -16.90 -3.65 0.42
N VAL A 19 -16.82 -2.37 0.74
CA VAL A 19 -15.58 -1.59 0.79
C VAL A 19 -15.07 -1.48 2.23
N PHE A 20 -13.78 -1.77 2.43
CA PHE A 20 -13.04 -1.51 3.66
C PHE A 20 -11.96 -0.47 3.37
N VAL A 21 -11.96 0.62 4.13
CA VAL A 21 -11.01 1.73 3.98
C VAL A 21 -9.96 1.62 5.09
N TYR A 22 -8.74 2.04 4.80
CA TYR A 22 -7.57 2.02 5.69
C TYR A 22 -6.82 3.34 5.59
N ASP A 23 -6.26 3.80 6.72
CA ASP A 23 -5.49 5.06 6.77
C ASP A 23 -4.15 4.93 6.03
N ALA A 24 -3.63 3.71 5.94
CA ALA A 24 -2.38 3.39 5.27
C ALA A 24 -2.43 1.98 4.66
N ILE A 25 -1.70 1.75 3.56
CA ILE A 25 -1.64 0.44 2.91
C ILE A 25 -1.03 -0.65 3.82
N GLU A 26 -0.15 -0.29 4.76
CA GLU A 26 0.33 -1.26 5.77
C GLU A 26 -0.79 -1.79 6.67
N CYS A 27 -1.83 -1.00 6.96
CA CYS A 27 -2.98 -1.47 7.73
C CYS A 27 -3.78 -2.48 6.92
N MET A 28 -3.96 -2.20 5.64
CA MET A 28 -4.60 -3.11 4.69
C MET A 28 -3.84 -4.46 4.63
N LEU A 29 -2.51 -4.42 4.45
CA LEU A 29 -1.66 -5.62 4.40
C LEU A 29 -1.69 -6.42 5.71
N ASN A 30 -1.64 -5.75 6.86
CA ASN A 30 -1.75 -6.41 8.16
C ASN A 30 -3.11 -7.11 8.35
N GLU A 31 -4.21 -6.49 7.89
CA GLU A 31 -5.53 -7.12 7.94
C GLU A 31 -5.58 -8.34 7.02
N MET A 32 -5.02 -8.25 5.82
CA MET A 32 -4.92 -9.37 4.87
C MET A 32 -4.15 -10.56 5.44
N ALA A 33 -3.14 -10.35 6.28
CA ALA A 33 -2.40 -11.43 6.94
C ALA A 33 -3.17 -12.16 8.06
N ARG A 34 -4.27 -11.55 8.54
CA ARG A 34 -5.13 -12.06 9.60
C ARG A 34 -6.45 -12.64 9.09
N THR A 35 -6.79 -12.37 7.83
CA THR A 35 -8.08 -12.66 7.23
C THR A 35 -7.94 -13.57 6.01
N ASP A 36 -9.06 -14.10 5.57
CA ASP A 36 -9.10 -14.98 4.41
C ASP A 36 -9.13 -14.15 3.11
N VAL A 37 -8.03 -14.18 2.36
CA VAL A 37 -7.80 -13.35 1.16
C VAL A 37 -8.72 -13.71 -0.01
N GLU A 38 -9.36 -14.88 -0.01
CA GLU A 38 -10.26 -15.35 -1.07
C GLU A 38 -11.53 -14.49 -1.23
N LYS A 39 -11.79 -13.57 -0.30
CA LYS A 39 -12.98 -12.70 -0.30
C LYS A 39 -12.77 -11.36 -1.01
N TYR A 40 -11.57 -11.08 -1.51
CA TYR A 40 -11.18 -9.77 -2.03
C TYR A 40 -11.13 -9.72 -3.56
N GLU A 41 -11.77 -8.71 -4.13
CA GLU A 41 -11.84 -8.47 -5.57
C GLU A 41 -10.84 -7.40 -6.01
N LEU A 42 -10.86 -6.23 -5.34
CA LEU A 42 -9.97 -5.10 -5.64
C LEU A 42 -9.11 -4.75 -4.43
N TYR A 43 -7.86 -4.37 -4.71
CA TYR A 43 -6.92 -3.80 -3.75
C TYR A 43 -6.52 -2.44 -4.30
N LEU A 44 -6.86 -1.39 -3.59
CA LEU A 44 -6.68 -0.03 -4.04
C LEU A 44 -5.79 0.73 -3.05
N THR A 45 -4.94 1.60 -3.57
CA THR A 45 -4.09 2.48 -2.74
C THR A 45 -3.89 3.80 -3.43
N ASN A 46 -3.85 4.87 -2.65
CA ASN A 46 -3.27 6.11 -3.10
C ASN A 46 -1.76 5.94 -3.29
N VAL A 47 -1.19 6.79 -4.14
CA VAL A 47 0.22 6.73 -4.53
C VAL A 47 0.91 8.06 -4.27
N PHE A 48 2.24 8.00 -4.21
CA PHE A 48 3.08 9.13 -3.92
C PHE A 48 2.86 10.27 -4.90
N ASN A 49 2.73 11.51 -4.38
CA ASN A 49 2.44 12.73 -5.13
C ASN A 49 1.12 12.75 -5.92
N THR A 50 0.22 11.77 -5.71
CA THR A 50 -1.12 11.76 -6.30
C THR A 50 -2.19 11.31 -5.27
N PRO A 51 -2.43 12.10 -4.21
CA PRO A 51 -3.26 11.70 -3.06
C PRO A 51 -4.78 11.67 -3.34
N SER A 52 -5.22 11.94 -4.57
CA SER A 52 -6.63 11.96 -4.94
C SER A 52 -7.09 10.72 -5.71
N ASP A 53 -6.14 9.94 -6.25
CA ASP A 53 -6.43 8.81 -7.13
C ASP A 53 -6.09 7.49 -6.45
N LEU A 54 -7.04 6.55 -6.49
CA LEU A 54 -6.84 5.17 -6.09
C LEU A 54 -6.32 4.37 -7.28
N TYR A 55 -5.21 3.67 -7.07
CA TYR A 55 -4.59 2.78 -8.05
C TYR A 55 -4.70 1.33 -7.62
N ASN A 56 -4.75 0.42 -8.60
CA ASN A 56 -4.65 -1.01 -8.34
C ASN A 56 -3.31 -1.32 -7.65
N ALA A 57 -3.35 -1.72 -6.38
CA ALA A 57 -2.17 -2.00 -5.58
C ALA A 57 -1.29 -3.12 -6.18
N LYS A 58 -1.88 -4.01 -7.00
CA LYS A 58 -1.15 -5.06 -7.72
C LYS A 58 -0.17 -4.51 -8.75
N GLU A 59 -0.45 -3.33 -9.30
CA GLU A 59 0.35 -2.67 -10.34
C GLU A 59 1.32 -1.63 -9.76
N CYS A 60 1.19 -1.31 -8.48
CA CYS A 60 2.02 -0.33 -7.80
C CYS A 60 3.39 -0.91 -7.43
N THR A 61 4.35 -0.01 -7.24
CA THR A 61 5.64 -0.30 -6.61
C THR A 61 5.68 0.33 -5.23
N PHE A 62 6.27 -0.34 -4.25
CA PHE A 62 6.29 0.08 -2.86
C PHE A 62 7.70 0.40 -2.41
N LEU A 63 7.87 1.44 -1.61
CA LEU A 63 9.14 1.79 -0.96
C LEU A 63 8.93 1.78 0.56
N ILE A 64 9.78 1.05 1.26
CA ILE A 64 9.94 1.21 2.71
C ILE A 64 11.19 2.06 2.96
N SER A 65 11.01 3.28 3.46
CA SER A 65 12.12 4.19 3.76
C SER A 65 11.83 5.07 4.98
N LYS A 66 12.74 5.09 5.95
CA LYS A 66 12.65 5.99 7.13
C LYS A 66 12.64 7.48 6.76
N ALA A 67 13.15 7.85 5.59
CA ALA A 67 13.11 9.23 5.09
C ALA A 67 11.77 9.58 4.42
N LEU A 68 10.85 8.62 4.32
CA LEU A 68 9.50 8.77 3.79
C LEU A 68 8.48 8.10 4.75
N PRO A 69 8.15 8.76 5.88
CA PRO A 69 7.31 8.16 6.90
C PRO A 69 5.84 8.07 6.46
N SER A 70 5.19 6.98 6.86
CA SER A 70 3.75 6.77 6.73
C SER A 70 3.06 7.06 8.08
N PRO A 71 1.76 7.42 8.10
CA PRO A 71 1.05 7.78 9.34
C PRO A 71 0.97 6.62 10.35
N MET A 72 1.18 5.37 9.90
CA MET A 72 1.10 4.16 10.73
C MET A 72 2.48 3.54 11.04
N GLY A 73 3.56 4.29 10.81
CA GLY A 73 4.89 4.00 11.35
C GLY A 73 5.69 2.89 10.65
N ARG A 74 5.14 2.29 9.57
CA ARG A 74 5.88 1.33 8.74
C ARG A 74 6.76 1.97 7.68
N ASN A 75 6.60 3.28 7.46
CA ASN A 75 7.30 4.07 6.45
C ASN A 75 7.13 3.51 5.04
N LEU A 76 5.92 3.02 4.76
CA LEU A 76 5.56 2.36 3.52
C LEU A 76 4.81 3.35 2.64
N THR A 77 5.32 3.58 1.43
CA THR A 77 4.67 4.45 0.45
C THR A 77 4.53 3.72 -0.87
N ALA A 78 3.34 3.81 -1.49
CA ALA A 78 3.07 3.26 -2.81
C ALA A 78 3.40 4.28 -3.92
N PHE A 79 3.83 3.80 -5.07
CA PHE A 79 4.19 4.57 -6.25
C PHE A 79 3.49 3.97 -7.47
N LYS A 80 2.99 4.83 -8.35
CA LYS A 80 2.29 4.44 -9.58
C LYS A 80 3.15 3.60 -10.51
N THR A 81 4.43 3.92 -10.62
CA THR A 81 5.37 3.21 -11.50
C THR A 81 6.69 2.93 -10.79
N LYS A 82 7.43 1.96 -11.32
CA LYS A 82 8.74 1.57 -10.80
C LYS A 82 9.76 2.70 -10.93
N GLU A 83 9.69 3.50 -12.00
CA GLU A 83 10.60 4.62 -12.25
C GLU A 83 10.50 5.69 -11.17
N LEU A 84 9.26 6.06 -10.78
CA LEU A 84 9.03 7.02 -9.69
C LEU A 84 9.56 6.48 -8.35
N ALA A 85 9.35 5.19 -8.10
CA ALA A 85 9.84 4.55 -6.88
C ALA A 85 11.38 4.49 -6.83
N LEU A 86 12.03 4.26 -7.98
CA LEU A 86 13.49 4.28 -8.10
C LEU A 86 14.06 5.69 -7.85
N GLN A 87 13.44 6.73 -8.40
CA GLN A 87 13.83 8.11 -8.12
C GLN A 87 13.73 8.43 -6.64
N ALA A 88 12.60 8.09 -6.01
CA ALA A 88 12.43 8.26 -4.57
C ALA A 88 13.46 7.45 -3.76
N LYS A 89 13.78 6.21 -4.17
CA LYS A 89 14.82 5.39 -3.53
C LYS A 89 16.20 6.04 -3.62
N ILE A 90 16.56 6.66 -4.75
CA ILE A 90 17.87 7.33 -4.91
C ILE A 90 17.98 8.48 -3.91
N GLU A 91 16.91 9.26 -3.72
CA GLU A 91 16.91 10.44 -2.84
C GLU A 91 16.69 10.10 -1.36
N LYS A 92 15.85 9.10 -1.07
CA LYS A 92 15.35 8.78 0.27
C LYS A 92 15.91 7.47 0.82
N GLY A 93 16.67 6.71 0.03
CA GLY A 93 17.11 5.37 0.39
C GLY A 93 15.95 4.39 0.58
N GLY A 94 16.22 3.28 1.24
CA GLY A 94 15.22 2.25 1.55
C GLY A 94 15.18 1.08 0.57
N GLN A 95 14.15 0.26 0.70
CA GLN A 95 13.99 -0.98 -0.07
C GLN A 95 12.70 -0.96 -0.89
N LEU A 96 12.81 -1.35 -2.15
CA LEU A 96 11.68 -1.46 -3.06
C LEU A 96 11.08 -2.85 -3.03
N TYR A 97 9.75 -2.90 -3.20
CA TYR A 97 8.98 -4.12 -3.23
C TYR A 97 7.91 -4.00 -4.34
N ASN A 98 7.67 -5.09 -5.04
CA ASN A 98 6.45 -5.29 -5.82
C ASN A 98 5.32 -5.87 -4.94
N TRP A 99 4.14 -6.04 -5.52
CA TRP A 99 2.96 -6.54 -4.78
C TRP A 99 3.16 -7.92 -4.10
N ASN A 100 3.88 -8.84 -4.74
CA ASN A 100 4.13 -10.15 -4.13
C ASN A 100 5.18 -10.05 -3.02
N GLU A 101 6.25 -9.28 -3.25
CA GLU A 101 7.30 -9.07 -2.25
C GLU A 101 6.77 -8.37 -0.99
N ILE A 102 5.92 -7.35 -1.13
CA ILE A 102 5.36 -6.63 0.01
C ILE A 102 4.37 -7.50 0.80
N LYS A 103 3.59 -8.35 0.14
CA LYS A 103 2.75 -9.34 0.82
C LYS A 103 3.57 -10.34 1.63
N THR A 104 4.71 -10.78 1.10
CA THR A 104 5.64 -11.67 1.83
C THR A 104 6.23 -10.97 3.04
N GLU A 105 6.67 -9.70 2.88
CA GLU A 105 7.18 -8.86 3.98
C GLU A 105 6.17 -8.73 5.13
N PHE A 106 4.87 -8.62 4.81
CA PHE A 106 3.78 -8.54 5.77
C PHE A 106 3.15 -9.88 6.15
N LYS A 107 3.76 -11.01 5.73
CA LYS A 107 3.30 -12.38 6.03
C LYS A 107 1.84 -12.67 5.62
N VAL A 108 1.40 -12.05 4.53
CA VAL A 108 0.07 -12.27 3.94
C VAL A 108 -0.02 -13.63 3.26
N MET A 109 1.06 -14.04 2.59
CA MET A 109 1.15 -15.35 1.94
C MET A 109 1.70 -16.35 2.96
N ARG A 110 0.86 -17.30 3.39
CA ARG A 110 1.25 -18.44 4.24
C ARG A 110 1.51 -19.67 3.40
#